data_AF-A0A6B3P550-F1
#
_entry.id   AF-A0A6B3P550-F1
#
_cell.length_a   1.000
_cell.length_b   1.000
_cell.length_c   1.000
_cell.angle_alpha   90.00
_cell.angle_beta   90.00
_cell.angle_gamma   90.00
#
_symmetry.space_group_name_H-M   'P 1'
#
loop_
_entity.id
_entity.type
_entity.pdbx_description
1 polymer ?
#
loop_
_entity_poly.entity_id
_entity_poly.type
_entity_poly.pdbx_seq_one_letter_code
_entity_poly.pdbx_strand_id
1 'polypeptide(L)'
;MRRRQQGLTLLELLVALALSAVLGVLLAALVNGWLTVRERLDQGPQATPVLSFCLALERRFDATVLRQLHEQRLPLTLAWLDWQPADLQLQWVALAAWPAA
;
A
#
# COMPACT_ATOMS: atom_id res chain seq x y z
N MET A 1 1.27 48.09 52.98
CA MET A 1 0.77 47.19 51.91
C MET A 1 0.80 47.92 50.58
N ARG A 2 1.85 47.77 49.76
CA ARG A 2 1.88 48.32 48.39
C ARG A 2 1.79 47.15 47.43
N ARG A 3 0.58 46.88 46.93
CA ARG A 3 0.35 46.00 45.78
C ARG A 3 0.99 46.68 44.56
N ARG A 4 2.15 46.20 44.12
CA ARG A 4 2.68 46.52 42.79
C ARG A 4 1.68 45.98 41.79
N GLN A 5 0.89 46.87 41.19
CA GLN A 5 0.20 46.55 39.95
C GLN A 5 1.29 46.33 38.91
N GLN A 6 1.62 45.06 38.64
CA GLN A 6 2.41 44.67 37.48
C GLN A 6 1.51 44.83 36.26
N GLY A 7 1.53 46.01 35.65
CA GLY A 7 0.97 46.21 34.32
C GLY A 7 1.75 45.32 33.36
N LEU A 8 1.04 44.43 32.67
CA LEU A 8 1.58 43.51 31.68
C LEU A 8 2.35 44.33 30.65
N THR A 9 3.67 44.19 30.61
CA THR A 9 4.48 45.04 29.73
C THR A 9 4.23 44.61 28.28
N LEU A 10 4.26 45.55 27.33
CA LEU A 10 4.10 45.25 25.89
C LEU A 10 5.04 44.13 25.45
N LEU A 11 6.24 44.10 26.02
CA LEU A 11 7.27 43.09 25.77
C LEU A 11 6.84 41.70 26.25
N GLU A 12 6.23 41.59 27.43
CA GLU A 12 5.68 40.33 27.95
C GLU A 12 4.59 39.76 27.04
N LEU A 13 3.71 40.63 26.52
CA LEU A 13 2.65 40.22 25.60
C LEU A 13 3.22 39.74 24.25
N LEU A 14 4.20 40.47 23.71
CA LEU A 14 4.88 40.08 22.48
C LEU A 14 5.63 38.75 22.63
N VAL A 15 6.30 38.55 23.77
CA VAL A 15 6.99 37.29 24.07
C VAL A 15 6.00 36.13 24.20
N ALA A 16 4.89 36.31 24.92
CA ALA A 16 3.86 35.28 25.06
C ALA A 16 3.24 34.91 23.70
N LEU A 17 3.02 35.89 22.83
CA LEU A 17 2.44 35.68 21.51
C LEU A 17 3.43 34.99 20.56
N ALA A 18 4.71 35.38 20.59
CA ALA A 18 5.77 34.70 19.85
C ALA A 18 5.94 33.24 20.28
N LEU A 19 5.96 32.98 21.60
CA LEU A 19 6.04 31.62 22.13
C LEU A 19 4.82 30.77 21.73
N SER A 20 3.62 31.36 21.76
CA SER A 20 2.39 30.68 21.35
C SER A 20 2.41 30.32 19.86
N ALA A 21 2.90 31.23 19.01
CA ALA A 21 3.05 30.99 17.58
C ALA A 21 4.07 29.87 17.29
N VAL A 22 5.23 29.88 17.97
CA VAL A 22 6.24 28.83 17.85
C VAL A 22 5.68 27.47 18.28
N LEU A 23 4.96 27.42 19.41
CA LEU A 23 4.30 26.19 19.86
C LEU A 23 3.28 25.70 18.82
N GLY A 24 2.49 26.61 18.25
CA GLY A 24 1.51 26.27 17.21
C GLY A 24 2.16 25.65 15.96
N VAL A 25 3.29 26.20 15.51
CA VAL A 25 4.04 25.67 14.35
C VAL A 25 4.64 24.30 14.66
N LEU A 26 5.21 24.12 15.85
CA LEU A 26 5.75 22.82 16.30
C LEU A 26 4.68 21.74 16.37
N LEU A 27 3.52 22.07 16.93
CA LEU A 27 2.36 21.17 16.98
C LEU A 27 1.85 20.82 15.58
N ALA A 28 1.73 21.80 14.69
CA ALA A 28 1.32 21.58 13.31
C ALA A 28 2.31 20.66 12.56
N ALA A 29 3.62 20.88 12.74
CA ALA A 29 4.65 20.04 12.15
C ALA A 29 4.59 18.59 12.67
N LEU A 30 4.33 18.41 13.97
CA LEU A 30 4.18 17.09 14.58
C LEU A 30 2.96 16.34 14.05
N VAL A 31 1.81 17.03 13.98
CA VAL A 31 0.57 16.47 13.43
C VAL A 31 0.74 16.11 11.96
N ASN A 32 1.38 16.98 11.18
CA ASN A 32 1.63 16.72 9.76
C ASN A 32 2.58 15.54 9.56
N GLY A 33 3.68 15.48 10.34
CA GLY A 33 4.60 14.35 10.32
C GLY A 33 3.92 13.03 10.71
N TRP A 34 3.07 13.06 11.73
CA TRP A 34 2.27 11.89 12.14
C TRP A 34 1.30 11.45 11.04
N LEU A 35 0.61 12.39 10.40
CA LEU A 35 -0.30 12.11 9.30
C LEU A 35 0.44 11.48 8.11
N THR A 36 1.59 12.05 7.74
CA THR A 36 2.44 11.53 6.65
C THR A 36 2.98 10.13 6.97
N VAL A 37 3.40 9.86 8.20
CA VAL A 37 3.85 8.52 8.61
C VAL A 37 2.68 7.54 8.56
N ARG A 38 1.51 7.93 9.05
CA ARG A 38 0.31 7.10 9.00
C ARG A 38 -0.11 6.80 7.57
N GLU A 39 -0.11 7.79 6.67
CA GLU A 39 -0.37 7.59 5.24
C GLU A 39 0.64 6.63 4.60
N ARG A 40 1.93 6.73 4.94
CA ARG A 40 2.96 5.80 4.44
C ARG A 40 2.82 4.39 4.98
N LEU A 41 2.35 4.24 6.21
CA LEU A 41 2.10 2.93 6.82
C LEU A 41 0.81 2.29 6.30
N ASP A 42 -0.22 3.11 6.03
CA ASP A 42 -1.51 2.67 5.46
C ASP A 42 -1.36 2.35 3.96
N GLN A 43 -0.46 3.04 3.27
CA GLN A 43 0.09 2.63 1.96
C GLN A 43 1.13 1.51 2.12
N GLY A 44 0.84 0.52 2.97
CA GLY A 44 1.67 -0.67 3.19
C GLY A 44 2.22 -1.17 1.87
N PRO A 45 3.51 -1.54 1.81
CA PRO A 45 4.33 -1.49 0.62
C PRO A 45 3.51 -2.04 -0.53
N GLN A 46 3.06 -1.14 -1.42
CA GLN A 46 2.40 -1.55 -2.65
C GLN A 46 3.44 -2.44 -3.31
N ALA A 47 3.32 -3.75 -3.13
CA ALA A 47 4.16 -4.70 -3.83
C ALA A 47 3.98 -4.28 -5.27
N THR A 48 5.05 -3.75 -5.88
CA THR A 48 5.00 -3.17 -7.22
C THR A 48 4.15 -4.11 -8.05
N PRO A 49 3.15 -3.65 -8.81
CA PRO A 49 2.15 -4.52 -9.43
C PRO A 49 2.79 -5.74 -10.13
N VAL A 50 3.99 -5.56 -10.69
CA VAL A 50 4.88 -6.61 -11.20
C VAL A 50 5.25 -7.68 -10.16
N LEU A 51 5.74 -7.32 -8.97
CA LEU A 51 6.06 -8.25 -7.89
C LEU A 51 4.81 -9.02 -7.42
N SER A 52 3.68 -8.33 -7.26
CA SER A 52 2.42 -8.98 -6.86
C SER A 52 1.97 -10.00 -7.90
N PHE A 53 2.15 -9.68 -9.19
CA PHE A 53 1.91 -10.57 -10.31
C PHE A 53 2.87 -11.76 -10.29
N CYS A 54 4.18 -11.55 -10.13
CA CYS A 54 5.17 -12.63 -10.07
C CYS A 54 4.86 -13.60 -8.93
N LEU A 55 4.52 -13.10 -7.73
CA LEU A 55 4.17 -13.93 -6.58
C LEU A 55 2.83 -14.66 -6.77
N ALA A 56 1.86 -14.07 -7.47
CA ALA A 56 0.62 -14.75 -7.83
C ALA A 56 0.88 -15.86 -8.87
N LEU A 57 1.76 -15.59 -9.83
CA LEU A 57 2.14 -16.52 -10.88
C LEU A 57 2.92 -17.72 -10.31
N GLU A 58 3.90 -17.48 -9.44
CA GLU A 58 4.68 -18.50 -8.75
C GLU A 58 3.76 -19.46 -7.97
N ARG A 59 2.88 -18.90 -7.12
CA ARG A 59 1.89 -19.70 -6.36
C ARG A 59 0.98 -20.53 -7.26
N ARG A 60 0.69 -20.05 -8.48
CA ARG A 60 -0.14 -20.77 -9.43
C ARG A 60 0.63 -21.87 -10.16
N PHE A 61 1.92 -21.69 -10.43
CA PHE A 61 2.78 -22.74 -10.97
C PHE A 61 2.99 -23.87 -9.96
N ASP A 62 3.12 -23.55 -8.67
CA ASP A 62 3.22 -24.55 -7.60
C ASP A 62 1.98 -25.45 -7.49
N ALA A 63 0.81 -24.93 -7.87
CA ALA A 63 -0.47 -25.65 -7.85
C ALA A 63 -0.84 -26.28 -9.21
N THR A 64 0.13 -26.46 -10.12
CA THR A 64 -0.09 -27.07 -11.44
C THR A 64 -0.46 -28.54 -11.33
N VAL A 65 -1.43 -28.97 -12.14
CA VAL A 65 -1.89 -30.37 -12.16
C VAL A 65 -2.16 -30.84 -13.57
N LEU A 66 -1.88 -32.12 -13.82
CA LEU A 66 -2.23 -32.77 -15.08
C LEU A 66 -3.67 -33.28 -14.98
N ARG A 67 -4.60 -32.59 -15.67
CA ARG A 67 -6.03 -32.92 -15.67
C ARG A 67 -6.60 -32.82 -17.07
N GLN A 68 -7.42 -33.80 -17.45
CA GLN A 68 -8.15 -33.77 -18.72
C GLN A 68 -9.19 -32.64 -18.70
N LEU A 69 -8.99 -31.65 -19.57
CA LEU A 69 -9.97 -30.61 -19.82
C LEU A 69 -10.84 -30.97 -21.01
N HIS A 70 -12.07 -30.46 -21.01
CA HIS A 70 -12.99 -30.58 -22.13
C HIS A 70 -13.48 -29.19 -22.50
N GLU A 71 -13.39 -28.84 -23.78
CA GLU A 71 -13.89 -27.60 -24.35
C GLU A 71 -14.80 -27.96 -25.52
N GLN A 72 -16.00 -27.37 -25.55
CA GLN A 72 -17.01 -27.69 -26.58
C GLN A 72 -17.31 -29.19 -26.71
N ARG A 73 -17.23 -29.93 -25.60
CA ARG A 73 -17.38 -31.41 -25.50
C ARG A 73 -16.28 -32.22 -26.16
N LEU A 74 -15.20 -31.59 -26.62
CA LEU A 74 -14.01 -32.27 -27.11
C LEU A 74 -12.94 -32.28 -26.01
N PRO A 75 -12.27 -33.42 -25.79
CA PRO A 75 -11.13 -33.45 -24.89
C PRO A 75 -10.00 -32.59 -25.45
N LEU A 76 -9.44 -31.69 -24.65
CA LEU A 76 -8.21 -30.99 -25.00
C LEU A 76 -7.02 -31.91 -24.87
N THR A 77 -5.93 -31.53 -25.54
CA THR A 77 -4.62 -32.14 -25.36
C THR A 77 -4.19 -32.04 -23.90
N LEU A 78 -3.84 -33.19 -23.33
CA LEU A 78 -3.33 -33.27 -21.97
C LEU A 78 -1.86 -32.85 -21.94
N ALA A 79 -1.60 -31.58 -21.64
CA ALA A 79 -0.26 -31.03 -21.50
C ALA A 79 -0.10 -30.33 -20.14
N TRP A 80 1.11 -30.39 -19.58
CA TRP A 80 1.46 -29.62 -18.38
C TRP A 80 1.47 -28.12 -18.66
N LEU A 81 2.09 -27.76 -19.79
CA LEU A 81 2.30 -26.39 -20.25
C LEU A 81 2.04 -26.42 -21.75
N ASP A 82 0.94 -25.80 -22.16
CA ASP A 82 0.55 -25.69 -23.56
C ASP A 82 0.96 -24.31 -24.08
N TRP A 83 2.04 -24.28 -24.86
CA TRP A 83 2.53 -23.07 -25.49
C TRP A 83 1.86 -22.89 -26.85
N GLN A 84 1.12 -21.79 -27.00
CA GLN A 84 0.42 -21.41 -28.22
C GLN A 84 1.17 -20.25 -28.88
N PRO A 85 2.05 -20.53 -29.86
CA PRO A 85 2.93 -19.53 -30.44
C PRO A 85 2.17 -18.48 -31.27
N ALA A 86 1.00 -18.82 -31.81
CA ALA A 86 0.18 -17.91 -32.60
C ALA A 86 -0.32 -16.71 -31.78
N ASP A 87 -0.69 -16.96 -30.52
CA ASP A 87 -1.26 -15.95 -29.61
C ASP A 87 -0.26 -15.47 -28.55
N LEU A 88 0.96 -16.01 -28.54
CA LEU A 88 1.98 -15.80 -27.49
C LEU A 88 1.45 -16.13 -26.09
N GLN A 89 0.61 -17.16 -25.99
CA GLN A 89 -0.04 -17.56 -24.75
C GLN A 89 0.53 -18.88 -24.25
N LEU A 90 0.70 -18.94 -22.93
CA LEU A 90 1.01 -20.17 -22.21
C LEU A 90 -0.21 -20.56 -21.40
N GLN A 91 -0.75 -21.74 -21.65
CA GLN A 91 -1.92 -22.27 -20.96
C GLN A 91 -1.52 -23.45 -20.07
N TRP A 92 -2.12 -23.54 -18.89
CA TRP A 92 -1.91 -24.65 -17.97
C TRP A 92 -3.08 -24.79 -17.01
N VAL A 93 -3.17 -25.96 -16.38
CA VAL A 93 -4.20 -26.25 -15.39
C VAL A 93 -3.61 -26.15 -13.99
N ALA A 94 -4.28 -25.41 -13.11
CA ALA A 94 -3.91 -25.29 -11.70
C ALA A 94 -5.14 -25.48 -10.81
N LEU A 95 -4.94 -26.03 -9.61
CA LEU A 95 -6.01 -26.17 -8.62
C LEU A 95 -6.32 -24.85 -7.90
N ALA A 96 -5.34 -23.95 -7.83
CA ALA A 96 -5.50 -22.65 -7.22
C ALA A 96 -6.24 -21.67 -8.15
N ALA A 97 -7.25 -20.99 -7.62
CA ALA A 97 -7.94 -19.90 -8.32
C ALA A 97 -6.99 -18.73 -8.56
N TRP A 98 -7.20 -17.99 -9.66
CA TRP A 98 -6.52 -16.70 -9.85
C TRP A 98 -7.02 -15.71 -8.79
N PRO A 99 -6.17 -14.87 -8.18
CA PRO A 99 -6.65 -13.83 -7.27
C PRO A 99 -7.68 -12.95 -7.97
N ALA A 100 -8.80 -12.66 -7.31
CA ALA A 100 -9.80 -11.75 -7.85
C ALA A 100 -9.16 -10.38 -8.10
N ALA A 101 -9.43 -9.81 -9.28
CA ALA A 101 -8.96 -8.50 -9.70
C ALA A 101 -9.67 -7.36 -8.95
#